data_AF-A0A146ZXV2-F1
#
_entry.id   AF-A0A146ZXV2-F1
#
_cell.length_a   1.000
_cell.length_b   1.000
_cell.length_c   1.000
_cell.angle_alpha   90.00
_cell.angle_beta   90.00
_cell.angle_gamma   90.00
#
_symmetry.space_group_name_H-M   'P 1'
#
loop_
_entity.id
_entity.type
_entity.pdbx_description
1 polymer ?
#
loop_
_entity_poly.entity_id
_entity_poly.type
_entity_poly.pdbx_seq_one_letter_code
_entity_poly.pdbx_strand_id
1 'polypeptide(L)'
;MDGFQAYGAGKAGGAFDPLTFIKQPQTVIRILCWLFSIVILGCIANEGYVNRPEEVEEYCIFNRNQNACNYAVAMGTLCFLCSAGFLALDVYFPQISGVKDRKKAVMADIGVSVFWSFIWFVGFCFLANQWQVSKAEDNPLNEGADAARATIIFCFFSIFTWGGVSLLSLERLKRVSYEEEYNKLFTPPLS
;
A
#
# COMPACT_ATOMS: atom_id res chain seq x y z
N MET A 1 24.20 -24.53 14.04
CA MET A 1 24.38 -23.07 14.05
C MET A 1 23.28 -22.53 14.94
N ASP A 2 23.60 -22.43 16.23
CA ASP A 2 22.64 -22.15 17.28
C ASP A 2 22.33 -20.65 17.32
N GLY A 3 21.06 -20.33 17.16
CA GLY A 3 20.56 -18.96 17.29
C GLY A 3 20.66 -18.53 18.74
N PHE A 4 21.35 -17.40 18.97
CA PHE A 4 21.34 -16.68 20.23
C PHE A 4 19.90 -16.27 20.59
N GLN A 5 19.23 -17.10 21.38
CA GLN A 5 17.99 -16.72 22.06
C GLN A 5 18.38 -16.05 23.37
N ALA A 6 18.21 -14.72 23.43
CA ALA A 6 18.40 -13.97 24.65
C ALA A 6 17.41 -14.45 25.73
N TYR A 7 17.95 -14.94 26.85
CA TYR A 7 17.18 -15.29 28.04
C TYR A 7 16.55 -14.03 28.63
N GLY A 8 15.21 -13.95 28.67
CA GLY A 8 14.51 -12.99 29.52
C GLY A 8 13.30 -12.23 28.96
N ALA A 9 13.01 -12.30 27.66
CA ALA A 9 11.77 -11.74 27.10
C ALA A 9 10.88 -12.86 26.58
N GLY A 10 9.94 -13.34 27.39
CA GLY A 10 8.86 -14.19 26.88
C GLY A 10 8.17 -13.48 25.71
N LYS A 11 7.86 -14.21 24.63
CA LYS A 11 7.00 -13.67 23.57
C LYS A 11 5.71 -13.16 24.25
N ALA A 12 5.54 -11.85 24.31
CA ALA A 12 4.31 -11.23 24.76
C ALA A 12 3.26 -11.45 23.67
N GLY A 13 2.65 -12.63 23.62
CA GLY A 13 1.65 -12.95 22.62
C GLY A 13 0.76 -14.10 23.07
N GLY A 14 -0.49 -13.78 23.43
CA GLY A 14 -1.57 -14.77 23.41
C GLY A 14 -1.78 -15.31 21.99
N ALA A 15 -2.59 -16.36 21.85
CA ALA A 15 -2.93 -16.92 20.54
C ALA A 15 -3.39 -15.81 19.57
N PHE A 16 -2.90 -15.84 18.33
CA PHE A 16 -3.34 -14.90 17.29
C PHE A 16 -4.85 -15.05 17.12
N ASP A 17 -5.59 -13.96 17.35
CA ASP A 17 -7.03 -13.88 17.12
C ASP A 17 -7.30 -13.10 15.83
N PRO A 18 -7.60 -13.80 14.71
CA PRO A 18 -7.84 -13.16 13.41
C PRO A 18 -9.00 -12.15 13.45
N LEU A 19 -10.02 -12.41 14.28
CA LEU A 19 -11.21 -11.57 14.33
C LEU A 19 -10.91 -10.21 14.96
N THR A 20 -10.11 -10.19 16.03
CA THR A 20 -9.67 -8.95 16.67
C THR A 20 -8.71 -8.17 15.77
N PHE A 21 -7.84 -8.86 15.01
CA PHE A 21 -6.93 -8.21 14.06
C PHE A 21 -7.67 -7.48 12.94
N ILE A 22 -8.67 -8.13 12.32
CA ILE A 22 -9.45 -7.54 11.22
C ILE A 22 -10.31 -6.35 11.69
N LYS A 23 -10.70 -6.30 12.96
CA LYS A 23 -11.47 -5.19 13.53
C LYS A 23 -10.65 -3.92 13.77
N GLN A 24 -9.32 -3.98 13.72
CA GLN A 24 -8.49 -2.80 13.94
C GLN A 24 -8.61 -1.83 12.75
N PRO A 25 -8.91 -0.53 12.98
CA PRO A 25 -9.09 0.44 11.90
C PRO A 25 -7.88 0.51 10.95
N GLN A 26 -6.66 0.44 11.48
CA GLN A 26 -5.43 0.45 10.68
C GLN A 26 -5.36 -0.77 9.75
N THR A 27 -5.72 -1.96 10.24
CA THR A 27 -5.76 -3.20 9.46
C THR A 27 -6.79 -3.13 8.34
N VAL A 28 -7.99 -2.60 8.61
CA VAL A 28 -9.04 -2.45 7.59
C VAL A 28 -8.56 -1.56 6.45
N ILE A 29 -8.01 -0.38 6.75
CA ILE A 29 -7.53 0.54 5.72
C ILE A 29 -6.33 -0.07 4.97
N ARG A 30 -5.46 -0.82 5.64
CA ARG A 30 -4.38 -1.58 5.00
C ARG A 30 -4.86 -2.61 3.99
N ILE A 31 -5.86 -3.39 4.37
CA ILE A 31 -6.50 -4.35 3.46
C ILE A 31 -7.08 -3.61 2.25
N LEU A 32 -7.72 -2.45 2.44
CA LEU A 32 -8.19 -1.63 1.32
C LEU A 32 -7.05 -1.15 0.42
N CYS A 33 -5.94 -0.64 0.97
CA CYS A 33 -4.77 -0.26 0.18
C CYS A 33 -4.23 -1.43 -0.65
N TRP A 34 -4.18 -2.63 -0.06
CA TRP A 34 -3.76 -3.84 -0.75
C TRP A 34 -4.74 -4.23 -1.86
N LEU A 35 -6.04 -4.25 -1.60
CA LEU A 35 -7.08 -4.55 -2.59
C LEU A 35 -7.07 -3.54 -3.75
N PHE A 36 -6.92 -2.24 -3.48
CA PHE A 36 -6.86 -1.23 -4.53
C PHE A 36 -5.66 -1.46 -5.46
N SER A 37 -4.50 -1.84 -4.91
CA SER A 37 -3.33 -2.16 -5.73
C SER A 37 -3.55 -3.40 -6.62
N ILE A 38 -4.29 -4.40 -6.14
CA ILE A 38 -4.67 -5.58 -6.93
C ILE A 38 -5.60 -5.17 -8.07
N VAL A 39 -6.61 -4.35 -7.79
CA VAL A 39 -7.55 -3.89 -8.82
C VAL A 39 -6.82 -3.09 -9.89
N ILE A 40 -5.98 -2.12 -9.51
CA ILE A 40 -5.19 -1.30 -10.45
C ILE A 40 -4.31 -2.18 -11.34
N LEU A 41 -3.57 -3.12 -10.72
CA LEU A 41 -2.69 -4.03 -11.45
C LEU A 41 -3.48 -4.95 -12.38
N GLY A 42 -4.58 -5.53 -11.90
CA GLY A 42 -5.43 -6.44 -12.66
C GLY A 42 -6.11 -5.76 -13.84
N CYS A 43 -6.61 -4.54 -13.68
CA CYS A 43 -7.21 -3.76 -14.77
C CYS A 43 -6.19 -3.49 -15.88
N ILE A 44 -5.00 -3.00 -15.55
CA ILE A 44 -4.01 -2.65 -16.57
C ILE A 44 -3.30 -3.86 -17.17
N ALA A 45 -3.03 -4.91 -16.39
CA ALA A 45 -2.35 -6.09 -16.90
C ALA A 45 -3.21 -6.91 -17.87
N ASN A 46 -4.55 -6.87 -17.73
CA ASN A 46 -5.46 -7.65 -18.59
C ASN A 46 -6.06 -6.81 -19.72
N GLU A 47 -6.43 -5.55 -19.44
CA GLU A 47 -7.22 -4.71 -20.37
C GLU A 47 -6.56 -3.36 -20.64
N GLY A 48 -5.29 -3.18 -20.22
CA GLY A 48 -4.56 -1.93 -20.42
C GLY A 48 -3.98 -1.75 -21.82
N TYR A 49 -3.96 -2.79 -22.65
CA TYR A 49 -3.39 -2.79 -23.99
C TYR A 49 -4.46 -3.17 -25.01
N VAL A 50 -4.68 -2.30 -25.99
CA VAL A 50 -5.72 -2.43 -27.01
C VAL A 50 -5.15 -2.06 -28.38
N ASN A 51 -5.64 -2.71 -29.43
CA ASN A 51 -5.30 -2.38 -30.81
C ASN A 51 -6.51 -1.76 -31.53
N ARG A 52 -6.23 -1.00 -32.59
CA ARG A 52 -7.30 -0.63 -33.52
C ARG A 52 -7.71 -1.86 -34.34
N PRO A 53 -8.94 -1.94 -34.87
CA PRO A 53 -9.37 -3.09 -35.68
C PRO A 53 -8.50 -3.37 -36.91
N GLU A 54 -7.83 -2.34 -37.43
CA GLU A 54 -6.94 -2.42 -38.61
C GLU A 54 -5.46 -2.67 -38.25
N GLU A 55 -5.12 -2.65 -36.96
CA GLU A 55 -3.74 -2.77 -36.48
C GLU A 55 -3.56 -4.08 -35.69
N VAL A 56 -2.43 -4.76 -35.87
CA VAL A 56 -2.11 -5.99 -35.11
C VAL A 56 -1.40 -5.67 -33.79
N GLU A 57 -0.69 -4.54 -33.72
CA GLU A 57 0.05 -4.12 -32.54
C GLU A 57 -0.88 -3.50 -31.49
N GLU A 58 -0.70 -3.93 -30.24
CA GLU A 58 -1.41 -3.37 -29.10
C GLU A 58 -0.69 -2.15 -28.54
N TYR A 59 -1.48 -1.16 -28.13
CA TYR A 59 -0.99 0.08 -27.54
C TYR A 59 -1.66 0.32 -26.20
N CYS A 60 -0.96 1.03 -25.31
CA CYS A 60 -1.52 1.42 -24.03
C CYS A 60 -2.84 2.21 -24.21
N ILE A 61 -3.88 1.81 -23.50
CA ILE A 61 -5.22 2.43 -23.54
C ILE A 61 -5.21 3.92 -23.17
N PHE A 62 -4.20 4.36 -22.42
CA PHE A 62 -3.97 5.76 -22.08
C PHE A 62 -3.20 6.46 -23.20
N ASN A 63 -3.93 7.04 -24.17
CA ASN A 63 -3.40 7.88 -25.25
C ASN A 63 -2.23 7.24 -26.02
N ARG A 64 -2.28 5.90 -26.19
CA ARG A 64 -1.22 5.09 -26.83
C ARG A 64 0.17 5.33 -26.24
N ASN A 65 0.23 5.84 -25.01
CA ASN A 65 1.46 6.23 -24.33
C ASN A 65 1.96 5.06 -23.48
N GLN A 66 2.94 4.33 -23.98
CA GLN A 66 3.48 3.16 -23.29
C GLN A 66 3.97 3.47 -21.87
N ASN A 67 4.46 4.70 -21.63
CA ASN A 67 4.92 5.10 -20.30
C ASN A 67 3.77 5.16 -19.28
N ALA A 68 2.53 5.39 -19.71
CA ALA A 68 1.36 5.42 -18.83
C ALA A 68 1.03 4.03 -18.27
N CYS A 69 0.91 3.03 -19.14
CA CYS A 69 0.66 1.65 -18.71
C CYS A 69 1.86 1.07 -17.96
N ASN A 70 3.10 1.32 -18.42
CA ASN A 70 4.30 0.90 -17.70
C ASN A 70 4.35 1.50 -16.28
N TYR A 71 4.00 2.78 -16.13
CA TYR A 71 3.90 3.44 -14.83
C TYR A 71 2.85 2.75 -13.95
N ALA A 72 1.64 2.52 -14.45
CA ALA A 72 0.55 1.91 -13.68
C ALA A 72 0.87 0.47 -13.24
N VAL A 73 1.46 -0.34 -14.14
CA VAL A 73 1.90 -1.72 -13.83
C VAL A 73 3.01 -1.70 -12.78
N ALA A 74 4.04 -0.88 -12.96
CA ALA A 74 5.18 -0.83 -12.05
C ALA A 74 4.75 -0.35 -10.65
N MET A 75 4.01 0.77 -10.56
CA MET A 75 3.54 1.31 -9.29
C MET A 75 2.51 0.38 -8.62
N GLY A 76 1.58 -0.20 -9.40
CA GLY A 76 0.63 -1.18 -8.89
C GLY A 76 1.32 -2.41 -8.28
N THR A 77 2.32 -2.96 -8.97
CA THR A 77 3.10 -4.11 -8.49
C THR A 77 3.90 -3.77 -7.23
N LEU A 78 4.62 -2.64 -7.22
CA LEU A 78 5.40 -2.20 -6.06
C LEU A 78 4.49 -1.93 -4.85
N CYS A 79 3.33 -1.32 -5.07
CA CYS A 79 2.37 -1.07 -4.01
C CYS A 79 1.77 -2.37 -3.46
N PHE A 80 1.45 -3.33 -4.33
CA PHE A 80 0.96 -4.65 -3.93
C PHE A 80 1.93 -5.36 -3.00
N LEU A 81 3.21 -5.45 -3.39
CA LEU A 81 4.25 -6.10 -2.59
C LEU A 81 4.52 -5.33 -1.29
N CYS A 82 4.61 -4.01 -1.37
CA CYS A 82 4.82 -3.16 -0.20
C CYS A 82 3.68 -3.32 0.82
N SER A 83 2.43 -3.23 0.36
CA SER A 83 1.25 -3.36 1.22
C SER A 83 1.13 -4.76 1.82
N ALA A 84 1.45 -5.83 1.06
CA ALA A 84 1.53 -7.19 1.59
C ALA A 84 2.61 -7.33 2.69
N GLY A 85 3.79 -6.76 2.48
CA GLY A 85 4.87 -6.76 3.47
C GLY A 85 4.50 -6.03 4.75
N PHE A 86 3.81 -4.89 4.64
CA PHE A 86 3.33 -4.16 5.81
C PHE A 86 2.14 -4.82 6.51
N LEU A 87 1.24 -5.50 5.78
CA LEU A 87 0.21 -6.34 6.39
C LEU A 87 0.84 -7.48 7.21
N ALA A 88 1.88 -8.13 6.69
CA ALA A 88 2.64 -9.11 7.44
C ALA A 88 3.30 -8.47 8.67
N LEU A 89 3.92 -7.30 8.53
CA LEU A 89 4.48 -6.55 9.66
C LEU A 89 3.41 -6.27 10.73
N ASP A 90 2.19 -5.89 10.35
CA ASP A 90 1.09 -5.64 11.27
C ASP A 90 0.68 -6.91 12.04
N VAL A 91 0.69 -8.09 11.39
CA VAL A 91 0.47 -9.40 12.04
C VAL A 91 1.58 -9.72 13.05
N TYR A 92 2.83 -9.43 12.70
CA TYR A 92 3.98 -9.70 13.57
C TYR A 92 4.21 -8.63 14.64
N PHE A 93 3.65 -7.44 14.49
CA PHE A 93 3.92 -6.30 15.36
C PHE A 93 3.71 -6.56 16.86
N PRO A 94 2.65 -7.26 17.30
CA PRO A 94 2.47 -7.58 18.72
C PRO A 94 3.59 -8.45 19.30
N GLN A 95 4.27 -9.24 18.46
CA GLN A 95 5.36 -10.13 18.88
C GLN A 95 6.70 -9.40 19.05
N ILE A 96 6.79 -8.11 18.68
CA ILE A 96 8.00 -7.30 18.81
C ILE A 96 8.14 -6.84 20.27
N SER A 97 9.06 -7.45 21.02
CA SER A 97 9.32 -7.11 22.42
C SER A 97 9.94 -5.71 22.60
N GLY A 98 10.85 -5.30 21.70
CA GLY A 98 11.57 -4.04 21.78
C GLY A 98 10.72 -2.81 21.42
N VAL A 99 10.54 -1.90 22.38
CA VAL A 99 9.83 -0.62 22.14
C VAL A 99 10.52 0.24 21.06
N LYS A 100 11.87 0.24 21.06
CA LYS A 100 12.67 0.97 20.05
C LYS A 100 12.44 0.41 18.65
N ASP A 101 12.31 -0.90 18.50
CA ASP A 101 12.08 -1.55 17.21
C ASP A 101 10.65 -1.34 16.72
N ARG A 102 9.66 -1.42 17.64
CA ARG A 102 8.28 -1.01 17.37
C ARG A 102 8.22 0.43 16.87
N LYS A 103 8.93 1.36 17.50
CA LYS A 103 8.97 2.77 17.09
C LYS A 103 9.55 2.96 15.70
N LYS A 104 10.68 2.30 15.38
CA LYS A 104 11.28 2.32 14.04
C LYS A 104 10.33 1.77 12.98
N ALA A 105 9.67 0.66 13.27
CA ALA A 105 8.68 0.06 12.37
C ALA A 105 7.52 1.03 12.07
N VAL A 106 6.97 1.68 13.10
CA VAL A 106 5.89 2.67 12.90
C VAL A 106 6.39 3.91 12.15
N MET A 107 7.61 4.39 12.40
CA MET A 107 8.18 5.51 11.65
C MET A 107 8.37 5.18 10.17
N ALA A 108 8.88 3.98 9.86
CA ALA A 108 9.00 3.50 8.49
C ALA A 108 7.63 3.43 7.81
N ASP A 109 6.62 2.95 8.53
CA ASP A 109 5.24 2.89 8.04
C ASP A 109 4.69 4.29 7.68
N ILE A 110 4.86 5.29 8.56
CA ILE A 110 4.43 6.65 8.28
C ILE A 110 5.10 7.18 7.02
N GLY A 111 6.43 7.05 6.91
CA GLY A 111 7.19 7.54 5.77
C GLY A 111 6.74 6.90 4.45
N VAL A 112 6.60 5.58 4.44
CA VAL A 112 6.12 4.84 3.27
C VAL A 112 4.67 5.19 2.93
N SER A 113 3.82 5.38 3.93
CA SER A 113 2.41 5.70 3.69
C SER A 113 2.21 7.10 3.11
N VAL A 114 2.96 8.09 3.60
CA VAL A 114 2.97 9.45 3.01
C VAL A 114 3.51 9.41 1.58
N PHE A 115 4.60 8.67 1.35
CA PHE A 115 5.17 8.50 0.02
C PHE A 115 4.14 7.91 -0.96
N TRP A 116 3.48 6.80 -0.60
CA TRP A 116 2.48 6.19 -1.47
C TRP A 116 1.27 7.09 -1.72
N SER A 117 0.79 7.82 -0.72
CA SER A 117 -0.31 8.79 -0.92
C SER A 117 0.06 9.84 -1.99
N PHE A 118 1.29 10.36 -1.94
CA PHE A 118 1.80 11.30 -2.95
C PHE A 118 1.96 10.64 -4.33
N ILE A 119 2.53 9.43 -4.41
CA ILE A 119 2.67 8.70 -5.68
C ILE A 119 1.30 8.45 -6.32
N TRP A 120 0.29 8.06 -5.55
CA TRP A 120 -1.07 7.86 -6.06
C TRP A 120 -1.73 9.15 -6.54
N PHE A 121 -1.43 10.30 -5.91
CA PHE A 121 -1.88 11.59 -6.39
C PHE A 121 -1.28 11.92 -7.76
N VAL A 122 0.04 11.77 -7.92
CA VAL A 122 0.73 11.97 -9.20
C VAL A 122 0.19 11.01 -10.26
N GLY A 123 0.02 9.73 -9.91
CA GLY A 123 -0.51 8.70 -10.80
C GLY A 123 -1.93 8.97 -11.24
N PHE A 124 -2.80 9.40 -10.33
CA PHE A 124 -4.15 9.84 -10.65
C PHE A 124 -4.13 10.99 -11.67
N CYS A 125 -3.40 12.07 -11.39
CA CYS A 125 -3.32 13.22 -12.30
C CYS A 125 -2.77 12.82 -13.67
N PHE A 126 -1.70 12.02 -13.69
CA PHE A 126 -1.06 11.59 -14.93
C PHE A 126 -1.99 10.70 -15.78
N LEU A 127 -2.57 9.64 -15.20
CA LEU A 127 -3.43 8.72 -15.91
C LEU A 127 -4.75 9.37 -16.34
N ALA A 128 -5.35 10.22 -15.49
CA ALA A 128 -6.54 10.97 -15.84
C ALA A 128 -6.28 11.92 -17.03
N ASN A 129 -5.13 12.61 -17.04
CA ASN A 129 -4.76 13.46 -18.17
C ASN A 129 -4.54 12.66 -19.45
N GLN A 130 -3.82 11.53 -19.39
CA GLN A 130 -3.63 10.68 -20.57
C GLN A 130 -4.96 10.11 -21.06
N TRP A 131 -5.86 9.70 -20.16
CA TRP A 131 -7.19 9.25 -20.52
C TRP A 131 -8.02 10.35 -21.19
N GLN A 132 -7.99 11.57 -20.65
CA GLN A 132 -8.75 12.71 -21.18
C GLN A 132 -8.39 13.03 -22.64
N VAL A 133 -7.11 12.91 -23.01
CA VAL A 133 -6.63 13.20 -24.36
C VAL A 133 -6.62 11.97 -25.28
N SER A 134 -7.07 10.82 -24.78
CA SER A 134 -7.22 9.60 -25.59
C SER A 134 -8.33 9.80 -26.62
N LYS A 135 -8.12 9.34 -27.84
CA LYS A 135 -9.05 9.57 -28.94
C LYS A 135 -9.95 8.36 -29.17
N ALA A 136 -11.21 8.60 -29.53
CA ALA A 136 -12.15 7.53 -29.87
C ALA A 136 -11.71 6.69 -31.10
N GLU A 137 -10.94 7.29 -32.03
CA GLU A 137 -10.35 6.58 -33.17
C GLU A 137 -9.31 5.52 -32.77
N ASP A 138 -8.72 5.66 -31.58
CA ASP A 138 -7.75 4.69 -31.05
C ASP A 138 -8.41 3.46 -30.44
N ASN A 139 -9.68 3.57 -30.06
CA ASN A 139 -10.46 2.49 -29.44
C ASN A 139 -11.95 2.61 -29.78
N PRO A 140 -12.34 2.33 -31.03
CA PRO A 140 -13.73 2.52 -31.49
C PRO A 140 -14.73 1.56 -30.83
N LEU A 141 -14.26 0.41 -30.35
CA LEU A 141 -15.07 -0.60 -29.67
C LEU A 141 -15.16 -0.35 -28.16
N ASN A 142 -14.45 0.65 -27.64
CA ASN A 142 -14.42 1.02 -26.22
C ASN A 142 -13.98 -0.14 -25.31
N GLU A 143 -13.11 -1.02 -25.82
CA GLU A 143 -12.55 -2.16 -25.09
C GLU A 143 -11.65 -1.68 -23.95
N GLY A 144 -11.72 -2.31 -22.78
CA GLY A 144 -10.91 -1.93 -21.62
C GLY A 144 -11.18 -0.53 -21.04
N ALA A 145 -12.14 0.23 -21.57
CA ALA A 145 -12.41 1.59 -21.09
C ALA A 145 -12.89 1.62 -19.64
N ASP A 146 -13.67 0.62 -19.23
CA ASP A 146 -14.08 0.46 -17.83
C ASP A 146 -12.90 0.12 -16.93
N ALA A 147 -11.96 -0.72 -17.39
CA ALA A 147 -10.72 -0.99 -16.68
C ALA A 147 -9.84 0.27 -16.53
N ALA A 148 -9.69 1.08 -17.60
CA ALA A 148 -8.95 2.35 -17.53
C ALA A 148 -9.58 3.32 -16.52
N ARG A 149 -10.91 3.47 -16.55
CA ARG A 149 -11.66 4.31 -15.59
C ARG A 149 -11.53 3.78 -14.17
N ALA A 150 -11.65 2.47 -13.97
CA ALA A 150 -11.47 1.83 -12.68
C ALA A 150 -10.06 2.13 -12.14
N THR A 151 -9.01 1.93 -12.95
CA THR A 151 -7.63 2.26 -12.56
C THR A 151 -7.50 3.70 -12.09
N ILE A 152 -8.05 4.69 -12.81
CA ILE A 152 -8.02 6.10 -12.40
C ILE A 152 -8.73 6.31 -11.06
N ILE A 153 -9.93 5.75 -10.90
CA ILE A 153 -10.75 5.88 -9.68
C ILE A 153 -10.04 5.25 -8.48
N PHE A 154 -9.45 4.07 -8.64
CA PHE A 154 -8.73 3.40 -7.56
C PHE A 154 -7.40 4.09 -7.24
N CYS A 155 -6.72 4.72 -8.21
CA CYS A 155 -5.60 5.63 -7.92
C CYS A 155 -6.06 6.80 -7.05
N PHE A 156 -7.19 7.44 -7.39
CA PHE A 156 -7.74 8.55 -6.59
C PHE A 156 -8.09 8.14 -5.16
N PHE A 157 -8.80 7.02 -4.98
CA PHE A 157 -9.14 6.55 -3.63
C PHE A 157 -7.91 6.10 -2.83
N SER A 158 -6.88 5.59 -3.51
CA SER A 158 -5.62 5.20 -2.86
C SER A 158 -4.91 6.39 -2.18
N ILE A 159 -5.10 7.61 -2.66
CA ILE A 159 -4.56 8.83 -2.02
C ILE A 159 -5.04 8.91 -0.57
N PHE A 160 -6.36 8.73 -0.37
CA PHE A 160 -7.01 8.88 0.92
C PHE A 160 -6.79 7.68 1.83
N THR A 161 -6.76 6.46 1.29
CA THR A 161 -6.50 5.29 2.14
C THR A 161 -5.07 5.29 2.65
N TRP A 162 -4.07 5.58 1.82
CA TRP A 162 -2.68 5.73 2.27
C TRP A 162 -2.49 6.93 3.20
N GLY A 163 -3.20 8.04 2.96
CA GLY A 163 -3.25 9.16 3.89
C GLY A 163 -3.86 8.76 5.25
N GLY A 164 -4.93 7.99 5.24
CA GLY A 164 -5.57 7.43 6.43
C GLY A 164 -4.64 6.50 7.22
N VAL A 165 -3.90 5.62 6.55
CA VAL A 165 -2.85 4.79 7.19
C VAL A 165 -1.82 5.70 7.88
N SER A 166 -1.33 6.74 7.21
CA SER A 166 -0.36 7.68 7.80
C SER A 166 -0.88 8.30 9.10
N LEU A 167 -2.14 8.79 9.11
CA LEU A 167 -2.74 9.38 10.30
C LEU A 167 -2.87 8.38 11.46
N LEU A 168 -3.35 7.16 11.18
CA LEU A 168 -3.46 6.11 12.20
C LEU A 168 -2.09 5.68 12.72
N SER A 169 -1.08 5.61 11.86
CA SER A 169 0.29 5.28 12.24
C SER A 169 0.95 6.41 13.06
N LEU A 170 0.58 7.68 12.84
CA LEU A 170 0.97 8.78 13.74
C LEU A 170 0.35 8.62 15.14
N GLU A 171 -0.91 8.20 15.25
CA GLU A 171 -1.49 7.89 16.55
C GLU A 171 -0.79 6.70 17.23
N ARG A 172 -0.47 5.65 16.48
CA ARG A 172 0.30 4.51 16.96
C ARG A 172 1.69 4.94 17.44
N LEU A 173 2.35 5.85 16.73
CA LEU A 173 3.66 6.40 17.11
C LEU A 173 3.61 7.14 18.44
N LYS A 174 2.54 7.91 18.69
CA LYS A 174 2.34 8.59 19.99
C LYS A 174 2.26 7.58 21.13
N ARG A 175 1.48 6.50 20.97
CA ARG A 175 1.36 5.43 22.00
C ARG A 175 2.69 4.75 22.26
N VAL A 176 3.43 4.35 21.21
CA VAL A 176 4.73 3.69 21.35
C VAL A 176 5.78 4.63 21.95
N SER A 177 5.77 5.92 21.60
CA SER A 177 6.69 6.90 22.17
C SER A 177 6.43 7.14 23.66
N TYR A 178 5.15 7.17 24.06
CA TYR A 178 4.78 7.24 25.47
C TYR A 178 5.25 6.02 26.26
N GLU A 179 5.10 4.81 25.70
CA GLU A 179 5.62 3.57 26.30
C GLU A 179 7.16 3.61 26.44
N GLU A 180 7.87 4.15 25.45
CA GLU A 180 9.32 4.32 25.51
C GLU A 180 9.74 5.25 26.65
N GLU A 181 9.06 6.39 26.81
CA GLU A 181 9.32 7.35 27.88
C GLU A 181 8.98 6.77 29.26
N TYR A 182 7.82 6.12 29.39
CA TYR A 182 7.43 5.42 30.62
C TYR A 182 8.49 4.40 31.02
N ASN A 183 8.95 3.57 30.08
CA ASN A 183 9.94 2.54 30.37
C ASN A 183 11.28 3.14 30.81
N LYS A 184 11.70 4.28 30.23
CA LYS A 184 12.92 4.99 30.63
C LYS A 184 12.84 5.57 32.05
N LEU A 185 11.66 6.02 32.47
CA LEU A 185 11.46 6.69 33.75
C LEU A 185 11.20 5.72 34.91
N PHE A 186 10.48 4.61 34.65
CA PHE A 186 9.90 3.78 35.71
C PHE A 186 10.37 2.32 35.72
N THR A 187 11.10 1.85 34.70
CA THR A 187 11.69 0.50 34.71
C THR A 187 13.18 0.61 35.02
N PRO A 188 13.65 0.12 36.19
CA PRO A 188 15.07 0.13 36.50
C PRO A 188 15.83 -0.75 35.47
N PRO A 189 17.05 -0.37 35.05
CA PRO A 189 17.89 -1.24 34.24
C PRO A 189 18.13 -2.54 35.01
N LEU A 190 17.85 -3.69 34.38
CA LEU A 190 18.23 -5.00 34.91
C LEU A 190 19.76 -4.99 35.10
N SER A 191 20.20 -4.97 36.36
CA SER A 191 21.59 -5.12 36.79
C SER A 191 22.09 -6.53 36.57
#